data_AF-A0A1X7EUS3-F1
#
_entry.id   AF-A0A1X7EUS3-F1
#
_cell.length_a   1.000
_cell.length_b   1.000
_cell.length_c   1.000
_cell.angle_alpha   90.00
_cell.angle_beta   90.00
_cell.angle_gamma   90.00
#
_symmetry.space_group_name_H-M   'P 1'
#
loop_
_entity.id
_entity.type
_entity.pdbx_description
1 polymer ?
#
loop_
_entity_poly.entity_id
_entity_poly.type
_entity_poly.pdbx_seq_one_letter_code
_entity_poly.pdbx_strand_id
1 'polypeptide(L)'
;MMYRRLLTRNTAVLIAAGLMSCLAAAAHAQSTTSQMEGLKLSGDQPIQIQSDQLEIKEQEKKAFFTGNVQVVQGTTTMKAGKMTVLYTGQEGASVTAGNANIDKIFLDGTVFLSSGTQQATAEKGEFDMASQTFVLSGKQVVLSEGPNVFKGCKLTVLMATGEAKLDSCGGRVEIMLDPKSRQQQQNR
;
A
#
# COMPACT_ATOMS: atom_id res chain seq x y z
N MET A 1 -77.68 -46.31 -9.24
CA MET A 1 -78.40 -45.26 -10.00
C MET A 1 -77.46 -44.69 -11.04
N MET A 2 -77.94 -44.66 -12.29
CA MET A 2 -77.28 -44.13 -13.49
C MET A 2 -77.00 -42.63 -13.42
N TYR A 3 -76.35 -42.14 -14.49
CA TYR A 3 -76.18 -40.76 -15.00
C TYR A 3 -74.77 -40.17 -14.78
N ARG A 4 -74.08 -39.59 -15.77
CA ARG A 4 -74.29 -39.37 -17.21
C ARG A 4 -72.97 -38.80 -17.78
N ARG A 5 -72.73 -39.01 -19.07
CA ARG A 5 -71.63 -38.49 -19.91
C ARG A 5 -71.52 -36.96 -19.95
N LEU A 6 -70.34 -36.45 -20.36
CA LEU A 6 -70.05 -35.43 -21.43
C LEU A 6 -68.59 -34.94 -21.24
N LEU A 7 -67.55 -35.34 -21.99
CA LEU A 7 -67.12 -35.00 -23.38
C LEU A 7 -66.93 -33.50 -23.70
N THR A 8 -65.79 -33.22 -24.37
CA THR A 8 -65.35 -32.01 -25.12
C THR A 8 -64.65 -30.89 -24.35
N ARG A 9 -63.64 -30.15 -24.86
CA ARG A 9 -62.75 -30.23 -26.06
C ARG A 9 -61.58 -29.24 -25.84
N ASN A 10 -60.42 -29.56 -26.43
CA ASN A 10 -59.30 -28.73 -26.90
C ASN A 10 -59.06 -27.31 -26.34
N THR A 11 -57.81 -27.03 -25.95
CA THR A 11 -56.96 -26.09 -26.72
C THR A 11 -55.47 -26.35 -26.47
N ALA A 12 -54.74 -26.24 -27.56
CA ALA A 12 -53.33 -26.50 -27.77
C ALA A 12 -52.50 -25.26 -27.33
N VAL A 13 -51.31 -25.43 -26.72
CA VAL A 13 -49.98 -25.36 -27.38
C VAL A 13 -49.33 -23.95 -27.34
N LEU A 14 -48.09 -23.96 -26.80
CA LEU A 14 -46.95 -23.04 -26.97
C LEU A 14 -46.97 -21.64 -26.36
N ILE A 15 -46.23 -21.48 -25.25
CA ILE A 15 -45.22 -20.41 -25.10
C ILE A 15 -44.01 -21.01 -24.35
N ALA A 16 -42.94 -21.33 -25.09
CA ALA A 16 -41.63 -21.63 -24.51
C ALA A 16 -40.92 -20.30 -24.24
N ALA A 17 -40.95 -19.85 -22.98
CA ALA A 17 -40.14 -18.73 -22.52
C ALA A 17 -38.78 -19.27 -22.02
N GLY A 18 -37.75 -19.04 -22.82
CA GLY A 18 -36.36 -19.21 -22.40
C GLY A 18 -35.92 -18.07 -21.47
N LEU A 19 -34.75 -18.30 -20.86
CA LEU A 19 -33.97 -17.44 -19.97
C LEU A 19 -34.39 -17.40 -18.49
N MET A 20 -33.65 -18.13 -17.66
CA MET A 20 -33.22 -17.62 -16.35
C MET A 20 -31.90 -18.27 -15.91
N SER A 21 -30.79 -17.76 -16.45
CA SER A 21 -29.44 -17.91 -15.91
C SER A 21 -29.32 -17.07 -14.64
N CYS A 22 -28.76 -17.61 -13.54
CA CYS A 22 -28.25 -16.88 -12.35
C CYS A 22 -27.99 -17.90 -11.22
N LEU A 23 -26.90 -17.96 -10.44
CA LEU A 23 -25.63 -17.24 -10.34
C LEU A 23 -24.59 -18.22 -9.76
N ALA A 24 -23.37 -18.25 -10.31
CA ALA A 24 -22.21 -18.71 -9.56
C ALA A 24 -21.79 -17.59 -8.61
N ALA A 25 -21.90 -17.81 -7.30
CA ALA A 25 -21.38 -16.89 -6.29
C ALA A 25 -19.84 -16.96 -6.31
N ALA A 26 -19.22 -16.08 -7.10
CA ALA A 26 -17.81 -15.77 -6.94
C ALA A 26 -17.64 -15.05 -5.60
N ALA A 27 -17.17 -15.78 -4.60
CA ALA A 27 -16.68 -15.21 -3.35
C ALA A 27 -15.50 -14.28 -3.67
N HIS A 28 -15.79 -12.99 -3.79
CA HIS A 28 -14.76 -11.96 -3.89
C HIS A 28 -14.09 -11.87 -2.53
N ALA A 29 -12.82 -12.25 -2.47
CA ALA A 29 -11.94 -11.89 -1.37
C ALA A 29 -11.88 -10.36 -1.30
N GLN A 30 -12.66 -9.79 -0.38
CA GLN A 30 -12.68 -8.35 -0.15
C GLN A 30 -11.32 -7.94 0.43
N SER A 31 -10.44 -7.49 -0.45
CA SER A 31 -9.18 -6.86 -0.06
C SER A 31 -9.54 -5.53 0.59
N THR A 32 -9.19 -5.36 1.87
CA THR A 32 -9.35 -4.09 2.57
C THR A 32 -8.32 -3.11 2.03
N THR A 33 -8.72 -2.33 1.03
CA THR A 33 -8.02 -1.13 0.58
C THR A 33 -8.36 0.02 1.54
N SER A 34 -7.36 0.66 2.13
CA SER A 34 -7.53 1.89 2.93
C SER A 34 -6.69 3.00 2.30
N GLN A 35 -7.28 4.19 2.16
CA GLN A 35 -6.55 5.39 1.71
C GLN A 35 -5.83 6.00 2.90
N MET A 36 -4.51 5.91 2.89
CA MET A 36 -3.61 6.51 3.87
C MET A 36 -3.13 7.87 3.36
N GLU A 37 -3.92 8.91 3.64
CA GLU A 37 -3.66 10.27 3.16
C GLU A 37 -2.36 10.86 3.73
N GLY A 38 -1.91 10.42 4.92
CA GLY A 38 -0.63 10.81 5.49
C GLY A 38 0.59 10.26 4.74
N LEU A 39 0.46 9.13 4.05
CA LEU A 39 1.57 8.53 3.31
C LEU A 39 1.75 9.11 1.91
N LYS A 40 0.84 9.99 1.47
CA LYS A 40 0.96 10.70 0.20
C LYS A 40 2.11 11.70 0.30
N LEU A 41 3.21 11.42 -0.40
CA LEU A 41 4.30 12.39 -0.55
C LEU A 41 3.77 13.62 -1.30
N SER A 42 3.68 14.74 -0.60
CA SER A 42 3.38 16.03 -1.21
C SER A 42 4.60 16.46 -2.02
N GLY A 43 4.56 16.28 -3.34
CA GLY A 43 5.72 16.42 -4.24
C GLY A 43 6.38 17.82 -4.29
N ASP A 44 5.84 18.81 -3.56
CA ASP A 44 6.27 20.21 -3.63
C ASP A 44 7.17 20.64 -2.48
N GLN A 45 7.38 19.79 -1.46
CA GLN A 45 8.20 20.13 -0.29
C GLN A 45 9.66 19.66 -0.48
N PRO A 46 10.67 20.43 0.00
CA PRO A 46 12.07 20.01 -0.04
C PRO A 46 12.31 18.67 0.66
N ILE A 47 13.19 17.85 0.09
CA ILE A 47 13.65 16.60 0.71
C ILE A 47 14.99 16.87 1.39
N GLN A 48 15.06 16.63 2.69
CA GLN A 48 16.29 16.69 3.47
C GLN A 48 16.74 15.28 3.85
N ILE A 49 18.01 14.96 3.63
CA ILE A 49 18.62 13.67 3.99
C ILE A 49 19.82 13.94 4.90
N GLN A 50 19.91 13.20 6.01
CA GLN A 50 21.01 13.23 6.95
C GLN A 50 21.50 11.80 7.22
N SER A 51 22.81 11.62 7.38
CA SER A 51 23.45 10.35 7.73
C SER A 51 24.85 10.59 8.29
N ASP A 52 25.45 9.56 8.89
CA ASP A 52 26.83 9.63 9.39
C ASP A 52 27.85 9.66 8.23
N GLN A 53 27.58 8.91 7.16
CA GLN A 53 28.42 8.85 5.98
C GLN A 53 27.59 8.90 4.70
N LEU A 54 28.16 9.53 3.66
CA LEU A 54 27.70 9.50 2.27
C LEU A 54 28.85 9.05 1.38
N GLU A 55 28.62 8.02 0.57
CA GLU A 55 29.52 7.59 -0.51
C GLU A 55 28.75 7.65 -1.84
N ILE A 56 29.34 8.27 -2.85
CA ILE A 56 28.76 8.34 -4.19
C ILE A 56 29.64 7.54 -5.13
N LYS A 57 29.00 6.72 -5.97
CA LYS A 57 29.63 5.94 -7.01
C LYS A 57 29.04 6.34 -8.34
N GLU A 58 29.65 7.34 -8.97
CA GLU A 58 29.17 7.94 -10.21
C GLU A 58 29.09 6.92 -11.35
N GLN A 59 30.08 6.01 -11.48
CA GLN A 59 30.06 4.99 -12.52
C GLN A 59 28.90 4.00 -12.35
N GLU A 60 28.50 3.73 -11.11
CA GLU A 60 27.36 2.87 -10.80
C GLU A 60 26.02 3.62 -10.74
N LYS A 61 26.05 4.95 -10.78
CA LYS A 61 24.92 5.85 -10.52
C LYS A 61 24.18 5.55 -9.22
N LYS A 62 24.97 5.39 -8.13
CA LYS A 62 24.46 5.10 -6.79
C LYS A 62 25.01 6.06 -5.75
N ALA A 63 24.19 6.38 -4.76
CA ALA A 63 24.61 7.05 -3.54
C ALA A 63 24.22 6.21 -2.32
N PHE A 64 25.19 5.98 -1.44
CA PHE A 64 25.06 5.17 -0.24
C PHE A 64 25.14 6.07 0.99
N PHE A 65 24.03 6.16 1.72
CA PHE A 65 23.93 6.84 3.00
C PHE A 65 23.96 5.77 4.09
N THR A 66 24.90 5.85 5.02
CA THR A 66 25.09 4.83 6.06
C THR A 66 25.18 5.49 7.43
N GLY A 67 24.54 4.86 8.41
CA GLY A 67 24.52 5.32 9.80
C GLY A 67 23.48 6.41 10.03
N ASN A 68 22.58 6.17 10.99
CA ASN A 68 21.56 7.12 11.45
C ASN A 68 20.83 7.87 10.32
N VAL A 69 20.46 7.17 9.24
CA VAL A 69 19.85 7.83 8.10
C VAL A 69 18.50 8.41 8.51
N GLN A 70 18.30 9.70 8.29
CA GLN A 70 17.04 10.40 8.48
C GLN A 70 16.67 11.17 7.23
N VAL A 71 15.44 11.03 6.78
CA VAL A 71 14.87 11.78 5.67
C VAL A 71 13.64 12.52 6.13
N VAL A 72 13.53 13.79 5.79
CA VAL A 72 12.40 14.65 6.14
C VAL A 72 11.89 15.34 4.89
N GLN A 73 10.57 15.27 4.66
CA GLN A 73 9.87 16.00 3.61
C GLN A 73 8.50 16.45 4.13
N GLY A 74 8.32 17.75 4.30
CA GLY A 74 7.10 18.29 4.91
C GLY A 74 6.86 17.70 6.31
N THR A 75 5.73 17.01 6.50
CA THR A 75 5.37 16.33 7.76
C THR A 75 5.87 14.88 7.84
N THR A 76 6.43 14.35 6.75
CA THR A 76 6.87 12.97 6.67
C THR A 76 8.32 12.86 7.13
N THR A 77 8.58 11.95 8.05
CA THR A 77 9.92 11.59 8.51
C THR A 77 10.15 10.10 8.33
N MET A 78 11.28 9.74 7.73
CA MET A 78 11.74 8.37 7.59
C MET A 78 13.11 8.22 8.28
N LYS A 79 13.34 7.09 8.91
CA LYS A 79 14.63 6.69 9.49
C LYS A 79 15.01 5.29 9.04
N ALA A 80 16.31 5.07 8.84
CA ALA A 80 16.87 3.76 8.50
C ALA A 80 18.34 3.66 8.96
N GLY A 81 18.87 2.44 9.06
CA GLY A 81 20.30 2.23 9.27
C GLY A 81 21.14 2.54 8.01
N LYS A 82 20.58 2.25 6.83
CA LYS A 82 21.21 2.47 5.53
C LYS A 82 20.17 2.88 4.49
N MET A 83 20.59 3.70 3.55
CA MET A 83 19.81 4.07 2.38
C MET A 83 20.69 4.06 1.13
N THR A 84 20.23 3.41 0.08
CA THR A 84 20.88 3.40 -1.23
C THR A 84 19.96 4.07 -2.24
N VAL A 85 20.43 5.11 -2.90
CA VAL A 85 19.69 5.82 -3.95
C VAL A 85 20.29 5.44 -5.30
N LEU A 86 19.47 4.85 -6.16
CA LEU A 86 19.78 4.66 -7.58
C LEU A 86 19.24 5.87 -8.33
N TYR A 87 20.07 6.46 -9.17
CA TYR A 87 19.69 7.61 -9.96
C TYR A 87 20.04 7.44 -11.44
N THR A 88 19.38 8.22 -12.28
CA THR A 88 19.60 8.29 -13.72
C THR A 88 19.92 9.72 -14.11
N GLY A 89 20.51 9.89 -15.29
CA GLY A 89 20.93 11.20 -15.78
C GLY A 89 22.01 11.09 -16.85
N GLN A 90 22.28 12.22 -17.49
CA GLN A 90 23.38 12.40 -18.42
C GLN A 90 24.74 12.32 -17.69
N GLU A 91 25.82 12.27 -18.45
CA GLU A 91 27.18 12.23 -17.90
C GLU A 91 27.43 13.44 -16.99
N GLY A 92 27.89 13.20 -15.77
CA GLY A 92 28.04 14.23 -14.73
C GLY A 92 26.79 14.51 -13.88
N ALA A 93 25.67 13.80 -14.09
CA ALA A 93 24.53 13.86 -13.18
C ALA A 93 24.89 13.25 -11.82
N SER A 94 24.61 13.97 -10.74
CA SER A 94 24.82 13.52 -9.37
C SER A 94 23.71 14.02 -8.45
N VAL A 95 23.37 13.22 -7.45
CA VAL A 95 22.39 13.59 -6.41
C VAL A 95 22.85 14.80 -5.59
N THR A 96 24.15 15.03 -5.43
CA THR A 96 24.67 16.23 -4.72
C THR A 96 24.63 17.49 -5.58
N ALA A 97 24.65 17.35 -6.91
CA ALA A 97 24.52 18.46 -7.84
C ALA A 97 23.05 18.83 -8.12
N GLY A 98 22.09 18.04 -7.62
CA GLY A 98 20.65 18.30 -7.78
C GLY A 98 20.13 18.13 -9.22
N ASN A 99 20.94 17.57 -10.12
CA ASN A 99 20.61 17.39 -11.54
C ASN A 99 20.38 15.91 -11.93
N ALA A 100 20.39 15.00 -10.95
CA ALA A 100 20.10 13.59 -11.15
C ALA A 100 18.62 13.29 -10.87
N ASN A 101 18.03 12.41 -11.69
CA ASN A 101 16.69 11.89 -11.47
C ASN A 101 16.78 10.64 -10.60
N ILE A 102 16.11 10.63 -9.45
CA ILE A 102 16.07 9.44 -8.59
C ILE A 102 15.16 8.39 -9.24
N ASP A 103 15.65 7.17 -9.36
CA ASP A 103 14.91 6.03 -9.93
C ASP A 103 14.34 5.14 -8.81
N LYS A 104 15.23 4.66 -7.92
CA LYS A 104 14.85 3.80 -6.79
C LYS A 104 15.59 4.19 -5.52
N ILE A 105 14.94 3.96 -4.39
CA ILE A 105 15.54 4.10 -3.06
C ILE A 105 15.37 2.78 -2.33
N PHE A 106 16.47 2.24 -1.81
CA PHE A 106 16.48 1.05 -0.96
C PHE A 106 16.85 1.45 0.46
N LEU A 107 16.18 0.85 1.44
CA LEU A 107 16.33 1.13 2.86
C LEU A 107 16.55 -0.19 3.58
N ASP A 108 17.53 -0.22 4.47
CA ASP A 108 17.87 -1.39 5.27
C ASP A 108 18.25 -0.99 6.70
N GLY A 109 18.22 -1.96 7.61
CA GLY A 109 18.64 -1.77 9.00
C GLY A 109 17.59 -1.07 9.85
N THR A 110 16.37 -1.65 9.87
CA THR A 110 15.19 -1.14 10.57
C THR A 110 14.72 0.20 10.01
N VAL A 111 13.65 0.13 9.23
CA VAL A 111 12.98 1.28 8.64
C VAL A 111 11.85 1.71 9.55
N PHE A 112 11.83 3.01 9.86
CA PHE A 112 10.71 3.66 10.56
C PHE A 112 10.22 4.82 9.70
N LEU A 113 8.92 4.87 9.45
CA LEU A 113 8.25 5.95 8.75
C LEU A 113 7.21 6.56 9.68
N SER A 114 7.10 7.88 9.68
CA SER A 114 6.07 8.63 10.40
C SER A 114 5.53 9.73 9.51
N SER A 115 4.21 9.84 9.42
CA SER A 115 3.54 10.97 8.78
C SER A 115 2.20 11.24 9.44
N GLY A 116 2.01 12.45 9.97
CA GLY A 116 0.83 12.79 10.76
C GLY A 116 0.63 11.83 11.93
N THR A 117 -0.50 11.12 11.94
CA THR A 117 -0.83 10.11 12.97
C THR A 117 -0.43 8.68 12.58
N GLN A 118 0.11 8.50 11.37
CA GLN A 118 0.46 7.20 10.81
C GLN A 118 1.95 6.90 11.02
N GLN A 119 2.24 5.68 11.44
CA GLN A 119 3.61 5.20 11.62
C GLN A 119 3.74 3.81 11.04
N ALA A 120 4.87 3.51 10.40
CA ALA A 120 5.18 2.19 9.89
C ALA A 120 6.60 1.76 10.27
N THR A 121 6.77 0.52 10.73
CA THR A 121 8.08 -0.10 10.97
C THR A 121 8.25 -1.35 10.15
N ALA A 122 9.44 -1.55 9.58
CA ALA A 122 9.82 -2.75 8.85
C ALA A 122 11.33 -2.99 8.91
N GLU A 123 11.80 -4.10 8.37
CA GLU A 123 13.24 -4.39 8.26
C GLU A 123 13.86 -3.69 7.05
N LYS A 124 13.11 -3.65 5.95
CA LYS A 124 13.51 -3.10 4.66
C LYS A 124 12.44 -2.20 4.06
N GLY A 125 12.87 -1.30 3.19
CA GLY A 125 11.99 -0.48 2.37
C GLY A 125 12.53 -0.34 0.95
N GLU A 126 11.65 -0.33 -0.04
CA GLU A 126 11.96 0.01 -1.43
C GLU A 126 10.97 1.06 -1.90
N PHE A 127 11.48 2.16 -2.44
CA PHE A 127 10.68 3.16 -3.12
C PHE A 127 11.03 3.19 -4.60
N ASP A 128 10.04 2.98 -5.44
CA ASP A 128 10.15 3.04 -6.89
C ASP A 128 9.49 4.33 -7.38
N MET A 129 10.29 5.26 -7.91
CA MET A 129 9.83 6.59 -8.31
C MET A 129 8.94 6.53 -9.56
N ALA A 130 9.23 5.61 -10.49
CA ALA A 130 8.51 5.47 -11.74
C ALA A 130 7.06 5.02 -11.51
N SER A 131 6.87 4.03 -10.65
CA SER A 131 5.55 3.50 -10.26
C SER A 131 4.95 4.22 -9.04
N GLN A 132 5.69 5.14 -8.42
CA GLN A 132 5.31 5.84 -7.18
C GLN A 132 4.86 4.87 -6.08
N THR A 133 5.54 3.74 -5.97
CA THR A 133 5.17 2.65 -5.05
C THR A 133 6.21 2.49 -3.95
N PHE A 134 5.76 2.57 -2.70
CA PHE A 134 6.59 2.30 -1.53
C PHE A 134 6.26 0.93 -0.94
N VAL A 135 7.27 0.09 -0.77
CA VAL A 135 7.14 -1.26 -0.22
C VAL A 135 7.99 -1.39 1.03
N LEU A 136 7.34 -1.63 2.16
CA LEU A 136 7.99 -2.02 3.40
C LEU A 136 7.89 -3.53 3.56
N SER A 137 8.96 -4.20 3.95
CA SER A 137 8.99 -5.66 4.09
C SER A 137 9.92 -6.14 5.20
N GLY A 138 9.69 -7.37 5.67
CA GLY A 138 10.50 -8.03 6.68
C GLY A 138 9.77 -9.22 7.30
N LYS A 139 10.31 -9.76 8.41
CA LYS A 139 9.59 -10.79 9.18
C LYS A 139 8.28 -10.24 9.76
N GLN A 140 8.28 -8.97 10.15
CA GLN A 140 7.11 -8.26 10.63
C GLN A 140 7.13 -6.82 10.13
N VAL A 141 6.01 -6.40 9.56
CA VAL A 141 5.69 -5.01 9.26
C VAL A 141 4.58 -4.60 10.21
N VAL A 142 4.77 -3.48 10.90
CA VAL A 142 3.77 -2.90 11.79
C VAL A 142 3.38 -1.54 11.26
N LEU A 143 2.10 -1.34 11.04
CA LEU A 143 1.48 -0.06 10.71
C LEU A 143 0.63 0.36 11.90
N SER A 144 0.74 1.61 12.32
CA SER A 144 -0.07 2.18 13.40
C SER A 144 -0.74 3.44 12.92
N GLU A 145 -2.00 3.64 13.30
CA GLU A 145 -2.75 4.87 13.06
C GLU A 145 -3.40 5.30 14.37
N GLY A 146 -2.80 6.29 15.03
CA GLY A 146 -3.14 6.64 16.40
C GLY A 146 -3.03 5.41 17.32
N PRO A 147 -4.10 4.98 17.99
CA PRO A 147 -4.07 3.83 18.89
C PRO A 147 -4.34 2.48 18.18
N ASN A 148 -4.66 2.49 16.87
CA ASN A 148 -4.92 1.28 16.10
C ASN A 148 -3.61 0.72 15.55
N VAL A 149 -3.46 -0.61 15.55
CA VAL A 149 -2.23 -1.29 15.09
C VAL A 149 -2.58 -2.43 14.14
N PHE A 150 -1.83 -2.52 13.04
CA PHE A 150 -1.96 -3.52 11.99
C PHE A 150 -0.61 -4.20 11.80
N LYS A 151 -0.57 -5.53 11.78
CA LYS A 151 0.66 -6.30 11.58
C LYS A 151 0.52 -7.26 10.40
N GLY A 152 1.58 -7.33 9.61
CA GLY A 152 1.74 -8.24 8.48
C GLY A 152 3.22 -8.48 8.19
N CYS A 153 3.53 -8.84 6.95
CA CYS A 153 4.92 -9.06 6.50
C CYS A 153 5.39 -8.06 5.45
N LYS A 154 4.45 -7.43 4.74
CA LYS A 154 4.73 -6.56 3.61
C LYS A 154 3.61 -5.54 3.49
N LEU A 155 3.98 -4.27 3.52
CA LEU A 155 3.07 -3.15 3.28
C LEU A 155 3.45 -2.51 1.95
N THR A 156 2.52 -2.47 1.02
CA THR A 156 2.65 -1.75 -0.25
C THR A 156 1.76 -0.52 -0.20
N VAL A 157 2.32 0.64 -0.56
CA VAL A 157 1.62 1.91 -0.55
C VAL A 157 1.82 2.61 -1.90
N LEU A 158 0.71 2.97 -2.55
CA LEU A 158 0.69 3.75 -3.77
C LEU A 158 0.69 5.23 -3.39
N MET A 159 1.80 5.94 -3.61
CA MET A 159 1.93 7.33 -3.16
C MET A 159 0.97 8.28 -3.89
N ALA A 160 0.64 7.97 -5.15
CA ALA A 160 -0.26 8.80 -5.96
C ALA A 160 -1.67 8.90 -5.33
N THR A 161 -2.19 7.77 -4.87
CA THR A 161 -3.56 7.64 -4.33
C THR A 161 -3.59 7.59 -2.80
N GLY A 162 -2.46 7.31 -2.15
CA GLY A 162 -2.39 6.98 -0.73
C GLY A 162 -2.90 5.56 -0.42
N GLU A 163 -3.30 4.76 -1.41
CA GLU A 163 -3.81 3.42 -1.18
C GLU A 163 -2.73 2.52 -0.57
N ALA A 164 -3.10 1.77 0.46
CA ALA A 164 -2.20 0.86 1.12
C ALA A 164 -2.78 -0.55 1.29
N LYS A 165 -1.89 -1.53 1.13
CA LYS A 165 -2.18 -2.95 1.23
C LYS A 165 -1.16 -3.65 2.12
N LEU A 166 -1.65 -4.31 3.16
CA LEU A 166 -0.84 -5.10 4.08
C LEU A 166 -1.07 -6.60 3.81
N ASP A 167 -0.02 -7.29 3.35
CA ASP A 167 -0.04 -8.73 3.08
C ASP A 167 0.45 -9.54 4.30
N SER A 168 0.01 -10.80 4.42
CA SER A 168 0.40 -11.72 5.50
C SER A 168 1.54 -12.69 5.17
N CYS A 169 1.96 -12.77 3.90
CA CYS A 169 3.00 -13.70 3.41
C CYS A 169 2.78 -15.16 3.85
N GLY A 170 1.53 -15.64 3.82
CA GLY A 170 1.18 -17.00 4.23
C GLY A 170 0.86 -17.14 5.72
N GLY A 171 1.04 -16.10 6.52
CA GLY A 171 0.53 -16.00 7.89
C GLY A 171 -0.87 -15.35 7.95
N ARG A 172 -1.15 -14.67 9.05
CA ARG A 172 -2.38 -13.86 9.24
C ARG A 172 -2.01 -12.38 9.35
N VAL A 173 -2.87 -11.52 8.81
CA VAL A 173 -2.84 -10.10 9.17
C VAL A 173 -3.50 -9.97 10.55
N GLU A 174 -2.86 -9.24 11.46
CA GLU A 174 -3.36 -9.00 12.80
C GLU A 174 -3.78 -7.53 12.94
N ILE A 175 -4.96 -7.28 13.48
CA ILE A 175 -5.49 -5.92 13.66
C ILE A 175 -5.91 -5.78 15.12
N MET A 176 -5.39 -4.75 15.77
CA MET A 176 -5.79 -4.32 17.10
C MET A 176 -6.43 -2.94 16.98
N LEU A 177 -7.72 -2.86 17.31
CA LEU A 177 -8.47 -1.62 17.31
C LEU A 177 -8.68 -1.16 18.75
N ASP A 178 -8.28 0.07 19.06
CA ASP A 178 -8.58 0.65 20.36
C ASP A 178 -10.07 1.01 20.44
N PRO A 179 -10.84 0.52 21.45
CA PRO A 179 -12.26 0.82 21.57
C PRO A 179 -12.60 2.32 21.61
N LYS A 180 -11.70 3.17 22.11
CA LYS A 180 -11.90 4.63 22.20
C LYS A 180 -11.75 5.32 20.85
N SER A 181 -11.01 4.73 19.90
CA SER A 181 -10.90 5.29 18.54
C SER A 181 -12.22 5.21 17.77
N ARG A 182 -13.04 4.18 18.03
CA ARG A 182 -14.39 4.03 17.45
C ARG A 182 -15.35 5.13 17.91
N GLN A 183 -15.25 5.57 19.15
CA GLN A 183 -16.10 6.63 19.71
C GLN A 183 -15.74 8.02 19.15
N GLN A 184 -14.46 8.26 18.83
CA GLN A 184 -14.03 9.52 18.21
C GLN A 184 -14.49 9.66 16.76
N GLN A 185 -14.59 8.57 16.00
CA GLN A 185 -15.11 8.61 14.63
C GLN A 185 -16.62 8.85 14.55
N GLN A 186 -17.39 8.44 15.58
CA GLN A 186 -18.84 8.70 15.64
C GLN A 186 -19.18 10.15 16.03
N ASN A 187 -18.21 10.89 16.58
CA ASN A 187 -18.38 12.27 17.05
C ASN A 187 -17.76 13.31 16.10
N ARG A 188 -17.27 12.90 14.93
CA ARG A 188 -16.86 13.80 13.83
C ARG A 188 -17.88 13.72 12.71
#